data_AF-A0A969NIX2-F1
#
_entry.id   AF-A0A969NIX2-F1
#
_cell.length_a   1.000
_cell.length_b   1.000
_cell.length_c   1.000
_cell.angle_alpha   90.00
_cell.angle_beta   90.00
_cell.angle_gamma   90.00
#
_symmetry.space_group_name_H-M   'P 1'
#
loop_
_entity.id
_entity.type
_entity.pdbx_description
1 polymer ?
#
loop_
_entity_poly.entity_id
_entity_poly.type
_entity_poly.pdbx_seq_one_letter_code
_entity_poly.pdbx_strand_id
1 'polypeptide(L)' 'MGFTFILWMKALQMLERNDKLSNLVFISPFFALIWIRLFLGEEIYTTTITGLFFIILGIFVQQYERQKKKVERIK' A
#
# COMPACT_ATOMS: atom_id res chain seq x y z
N MET A 1 13.59 -5.49 -12.91
CA MET A 1 13.11 -6.01 -11.61
C MET A 1 14.23 -6.71 -10.81
N GLY A 2 15.46 -6.19 -10.80
CA GLY A 2 16.56 -6.85 -10.09
C GLY A 2 16.92 -6.11 -8.80
N PHE A 3 17.39 -4.88 -8.95
CA PHE A 3 17.95 -4.12 -7.85
C PHE A 3 16.92 -3.68 -6.79
N THR A 4 15.76 -3.18 -7.22
CA THR A 4 14.69 -2.76 -6.31
C THR A 4 14.13 -3.91 -5.47
N PHE A 5 14.12 -5.13 -6.03
CA PHE A 5 13.66 -6.32 -5.33
C PHE A 5 14.67 -6.78 -4.26
N ILE A 6 15.97 -6.71 -4.55
CA ILE A 6 17.02 -6.99 -3.56
C ILE A 6 16.94 -6.00 -2.39
N LEU A 7 16.75 -4.70 -2.68
CA LEU A 7 16.55 -3.68 -1.66
C LEU A 7 15.29 -3.94 -0.82
N TRP A 8 14.19 -4.32 -1.46
CA TRP A 8 12.94 -4.69 -0.79
C TRP A 8 13.12 -5.89 0.16
N MET A 9 13.81 -6.94 -0.31
CA MET A 9 14.10 -8.11 0.51
C MET A 9 15.00 -7.79 1.70
N LYS A 10 16.03 -6.96 1.49
CA LYS A 10 16.90 -6.51 2.58
C LYS A 10 16.13 -5.70 3.63
N ALA A 11 15.20 -4.84 3.20
CA ALA A 11 14.35 -4.07 4.09
C ALA A 11 13.42 -4.99 4.92
N LEU A 12 12.81 -6.00 4.31
CA LEU A 12 12.00 -6.99 5.03
C LEU A 12 12.81 -7.79 6.06
N GLN A 13 14.08 -8.11 5.76
CA GLN A 13 14.93 -8.83 6.71
C GLN A 13 15.38 -7.97 7.90
N MET A 14 15.45 -6.64 7.75
CA MET A 14 15.86 -5.71 8.80
C MET A 14 14.73 -5.27 9.73
N LEU A 15 13.47 -5.43 9.33
CA LEU A 15 12.31 -5.04 10.14
C LEU A 15 11.81 -6.22 10.98
N GLU A 16 11.82 -6.05 12.31
CA GLU A 16 11.18 -6.99 13.25
C GLU A 16 9.67 -7.19 12.97
N ARG A 17 9.06 -6.19 12.32
CA ARG A 17 7.64 -6.15 11.97
C ARG A 17 7.43 -5.89 10.47
N ASN A 18 7.41 -6.98 9.72
CA ASN A 18 7.18 -7.01 8.26
C ASN A 18 5.79 -6.51 7.82
N ASP A 19 4.82 -6.49 8.75
CA ASP A 19 3.46 -5.97 8.55
C ASP A 19 3.46 -4.47 8.23
N LYS A 20 4.36 -3.69 8.85
CA LYS A 20 4.45 -2.25 8.61
C LYS A 20 4.99 -1.94 7.21
N LEU A 21 6.06 -2.61 6.79
CA LEU A 21 6.68 -2.37 5.48
C LEU A 21 5.74 -2.75 4.33
N SER A 22 5.01 -3.86 4.45
CA SER A 22 4.03 -4.27 3.45
C SER A 22 2.89 -3.25 3.30
N ASN A 23 2.54 -2.55 4.38
CA ASN A 23 1.51 -1.52 4.33
C ASN A 23 1.93 -0.28 3.52
N LEU A 24 3.23 0.03 3.47
CA LEU A 24 3.75 1.17 2.69
C LEU A 24 3.51 1.01 1.18
N VAL A 25 3.44 -0.23 0.68
CA VAL A 25 3.17 -0.49 -0.74
C VAL A 25 1.81 0.05 -1.15
N PHE A 26 0.83 0.08 -0.24
CA PHE A 26 -0.49 0.64 -0.53
C PHE A 26 -0.49 2.16 -0.72
N ILE A 27 0.61 2.86 -0.42
CA ILE A 27 0.78 4.29 -0.74
C ILE A 27 1.20 4.48 -2.22
N SER A 28 1.72 3.43 -2.87
CA SER A 28 2.12 3.45 -4.29
C SER A 28 1.08 4.07 -5.25
N PRO A 29 -0.22 3.70 -5.21
CA PRO A 29 -1.21 4.29 -6.12
C PRO A 29 -1.37 5.81 -5.97
N PHE A 30 -1.15 6.37 -4.78
CA PHE A 30 -1.19 7.82 -4.58
C PHE A 30 0.02 8.51 -5.23
N PHE A 31 1.22 7.98 -4.98
CA PHE A 31 2.44 8.48 -5.62
C PHE A 31 2.37 8.35 -7.14
N ALA A 32 1.78 7.26 -7.65
CA ALA A 32 1.56 7.07 -9.07
C ALA A 32 0.72 8.20 -9.68
N LEU A 33 -0.39 8.61 -9.05
CA LEU A 33 -1.22 9.71 -9.55
C LEU A 33 -0.50 11.06 -9.53
N ILE A 34 0.26 11.33 -8.48
CA ILE A 34 1.09 12.54 -8.39
C ILE A 34 2.09 12.57 -9.54
N TRP A 35 2.77 11.45 -9.80
CA TRP A 35 3.75 11.35 -10.87
C TRP A 35 3.15 11.43 -12.27
N ILE A 36 2.01 10.78 -12.52
CA ILE A 36 1.31 10.87 -13.80
C ILE A 36 0.92 12.32 -14.08
N ARG A 37 0.36 13.04 -13.10
CA ARG A 37 0.01 14.45 -13.29
C ARG A 37 1.22 15.37 -13.47
N LEU A 38 2.31 15.13 -12.73
CA LEU A 38 3.50 16.00 -12.78
C LEU A 38 4.37 15.76 -14.01
N PHE A 39 4.56 14.50 -14.42
CA PHE A 39 5.49 14.15 -15.51
C PHE A 39 4.80 13.92 -16.85
N LEU A 40 3.60 13.32 -16.86
CA LEU A 40 2.86 13.06 -18.10
C LEU A 40 1.84 14.17 -18.41
N GLY A 41 1.44 14.97 -17.41
CA GLY A 41 0.48 16.04 -17.58
C GLY A 41 -0.95 15.54 -17.86
N GLU A 42 -1.23 14.26 -17.61
CA GLU A 42 -2.55 13.68 -17.86
C GLU A 42 -3.60 14.18 -16.86
N GLU A 43 -4.81 14.39 -17.36
CA GLU A 43 -5.94 14.73 -16.52
C GLU A 43 -6.41 13.51 -15.73
N ILE A 44 -6.49 13.68 -14.40
CA ILE A 44 -6.99 12.64 -13.51
C ILE A 44 -8.51 12.71 -13.48
N TYR A 45 -9.15 11.71 -14.07
CA TYR A 45 -10.60 11.58 -14.03
C TYR A 45 -11.13 11.30 -12.61
N THR A 46 -12.36 11.74 -12.35
CA THR A 46 -13.07 11.48 -11.09
C THR A 46 -13.30 9.99 -10.83
N THR A 47 -13.38 9.17 -11.88
CA THR A 47 -13.45 7.71 -11.79
C THR A 47 -12.19 7.12 -11.15
N THR A 48 -11.01 7.67 -11.44
CA THR A 48 -9.73 7.27 -10.83
C THR A 48 -9.70 7.58 -9.34
N ILE A 49 -10.19 8.75 -8.94
CA ILE A 49 -10.31 9.13 -7.52
C ILE A 49 -11.29 8.20 -6.80
N THR A 50 -12.41 7.88 -7.44
CA THR A 50 -13.43 6.98 -6.87
C THR A 50 -12.88 5.55 -6.73
N GLY A 51 -12.16 5.06 -7.73
CA GLY A 51 -11.47 3.76 -7.66
C GLY A 51 -10.42 3.72 -6.54
N LEU A 52 -9.62 4.78 -6.40
CA LEU A 52 -8.66 4.91 -5.32
C LEU A 52 -9.35 4.89 -3.95
N PHE A 53 -10.49 5.56 -3.81
CA PHE A 53 -11.30 5.54 -2.59
C PHE A 53 -11.76 4.12 -2.24
N PHE A 54 -12.26 3.35 -3.22
CA PHE A 54 -12.61 1.93 -3.01
C PHE A 54 -11.43 1.07 -2.57
N ILE A 55 -10.25 1.27 -3.16
CA ILE A 55 -9.03 0.54 -2.77
C ILE A 55 -8.68 0.84 -1.31
N ILE A 56 -8.71 2.13 -0.90
CA ILE A 56 -8.44 2.54 0.47
C ILE A 56 -9.43 1.90 1.44
N LEU A 57 -10.73 1.95 1.14
CA LEU A 57 -11.75 1.31 1.97
C LEU A 57 -11.52 -0.19 2.12
N GLY A 58 -11.19 -0.89 1.03
CA GLY A 58 -10.85 -2.31 1.06
C GLY A 58 -9.66 -2.62 1.97
N ILE A 59 -8.62 -1.79 1.93
CA ILE A 59 -7.44 -1.92 2.81
C ILE A 59 -7.82 -1.70 4.28
N PHE A 60 -8.63 -0.68 4.57
CA PHE A 60 -9.10 -0.39 5.94
C PHE A 60 -9.88 -1.58 6.51
N VAL A 61 -10.82 -2.13 5.74
CA VAL A 61 -11.59 -3.32 6.15
C VAL A 61 -10.66 -4.52 6.36
N GLN A 62 -9.74 -4.77 5.43
CA GLN A 62 -8.80 -5.88 5.53
C GLN A 62 -7.88 -5.75 6.75
N GLN A 63 -7.39 -4.55 7.06
CA GLN A 63 -6.56 -4.30 8.24
C GLN A 63 -7.35 -4.49 9.53
N TYR A 64 -8.60 -4.02 9.58
CA TYR A 64 -9.46 -4.18 10.75
C TYR A 64 -9.70 -5.67 11.06
N GLU A 65 -10.01 -6.48 10.05
CA GLU A 65 -10.14 -7.93 10.20
C GLU A 65 -8.83 -8.61 10.63
N ARG A 66 -7.69 -8.19 10.07
CA ARG A 66 -6.37 -8.72 10.45
C ARG A 66 -6.04 -8.44 11.91
N GLN A 67 -6.37 -7.25 12.41
CA GLN A 67 -6.19 -6.89 13.81
C GLN A 67 -7.09 -7.73 14.72
N LYS A 68 -8.37 -7.91 14.35
CA LYS A 68 -9.32 -8.73 15.11
C LYS A 68 -8.85 -10.18 15.25
N LYS A 69 -8.41 -10.80 14.14
CA LYS A 69 -7.85 -12.17 14.13
C LYS A 69 -6.56 -12.31 14.95
N LYS A 70 -5.75 -11.24 15.04
CA LYS A 70 -4.53 -11.24 15.86
C LYS A 70 -4.84 -11.22 17.36
N VAL A 71 -5.88 -10.50 17.79
CA VAL A 71 -6.31 -10.42 19.19
C VAL A 71 -6.95 -11.72 19.66
N GLU A 72 -7.76 -12.38 18.82
CA GLU A 72 -8.36 -13.69 19.13
C GLU A 72 -7.34 -14.82 19.29
N ARG A 73 -6.17 -14.74 18.63
CA ARG A 73 -5.10 -15.76 18.73
C ARG A 73 -4.24 -15.67 19.99
N ILE A 74 -4.31 -14.56 20.73
CA ILE A 74 -3.49 -14.31 21.93
C ILE A 74 -4.29 -14.56 23.22
N LYS A 75 -5.62 -14.67 23.12
CA LYS A 75 -6.49 -15.21 24.18
C LYS A 75 -6.55 -16.72 24.12
#